data_AF-A0A2J5HYB7-F1
#
_entry.id   AF-A0A2J5HYB7-F1
#
_cell.length_a   1.000
_cell.length_b   1.000
_cell.length_c   1.000
_cell.angle_alpha   90.00
_cell.angle_beta   90.00
_cell.angle_gamma   90.00
#
_symmetry.space_group_name_H-M   'P 1'
#
loop_
_entity.id
_entity.type
_entity.pdbx_description
1 polymer ?
#
loop_
_entity_poly.entity_id
_entity_poly.type
_entity_poly.pdbx_seq_one_letter_code
_entity_poly.pdbx_strand_id
1 'polypeptide(L)'
;MNELKGAESGKLDPTLAPYRSFLLGLYNNYKDSLIDKLFYETLAYRYRTLQDFSKILQSGHTIAELSVMQGQILQDVIDYENRVTSIEQPFKNLITHPMKCASTDSIAAFRKGGVLFFHIPTNEAAFQGLAQLQLTKFTVSIPGVRFQSDSKTVFVRLKCHGDCSVVDPKSSSTIFHFTHNPIEAAYKYEIIEHGNGHSEEHYLAGGALVNTEDGPGQKSISLSPFCTWSMSLPSEYNTGVDLSQVSDVILGFGGKGVPISAEYRAVWAAKWQA
;
A
#
# COMPACT_ATOMS: atom_id res chain seq x y z
N MET A 1 -17.85 8.43 50.74
CA MET A 1 -18.86 7.69 49.96
C MET A 1 -19.93 7.24 50.95
N ASN A 2 -21.11 7.86 50.91
CA ASN A 2 -22.24 7.40 51.71
C ASN A 2 -22.84 6.18 51.02
N GLU A 3 -22.77 5.04 51.70
CA GLU A 3 -23.47 3.82 51.30
C GLU A 3 -24.98 4.11 51.27
N LEU A 4 -25.62 3.86 50.13
CA LEU A 4 -27.07 3.78 50.03
C LEU A 4 -27.52 2.53 50.80
N LYS A 5 -27.78 2.68 52.10
CA LYS A 5 -28.36 1.64 52.94
C LYS A 5 -29.87 1.62 52.75
N GLY A 6 -30.36 0.68 51.94
CA GLY A 6 -31.75 0.25 51.93
C GLY A 6 -32.04 -0.70 53.11
N ALA A 7 -33.27 -0.67 53.62
CA ALA A 7 -33.72 -1.27 54.88
C ALA A 7 -33.78 -2.83 54.94
N GLU A 8 -32.99 -3.54 54.14
CA GLU A 8 -32.76 -4.99 54.26
C GLU A 8 -31.25 -5.29 54.25
N SER A 9 -30.51 -4.77 55.22
CA SER A 9 -29.04 -4.85 55.28
C SER A 9 -28.49 -6.20 55.80
N GLY A 10 -29.08 -7.33 55.42
CA GLY A 10 -28.77 -8.63 56.04
C GLY A 10 -28.51 -9.82 55.10
N LYS A 11 -28.87 -9.74 53.82
CA LYS A 11 -28.58 -10.80 52.85
C LYS A 11 -27.69 -10.25 51.76
N LEU A 12 -26.42 -10.64 51.80
CA LEU A 12 -25.49 -10.45 50.69
C LEU A 12 -26.12 -11.14 49.48
N ASP A 13 -26.49 -10.37 48.45
CA ASP A 13 -27.02 -10.93 47.20
C ASP A 13 -25.95 -11.87 46.62
N PRO A 14 -26.18 -13.19 46.60
CA PRO A 14 -25.18 -14.15 46.15
C PRO A 14 -24.87 -14.01 44.66
N THR A 15 -25.69 -13.27 43.91
CA THR A 15 -25.49 -13.00 42.48
C THR A 15 -24.58 -11.79 42.23
N LEU A 16 -24.36 -10.92 43.23
CA LEU A 16 -23.56 -9.71 43.08
C LEU A 16 -22.09 -10.00 42.76
N ALA A 17 -21.49 -11.01 43.43
CA ALA A 17 -20.09 -11.39 43.18
C ALA A 17 -19.87 -12.02 41.79
N PRO A 18 -20.70 -12.99 41.34
CA PRO A 18 -20.68 -13.47 39.95
C PRO A 18 -20.94 -12.36 38.92
N TYR A 19 -21.92 -11.48 39.15
CA TYR A 19 -22.24 -10.38 38.25
C TYR A 19 -21.09 -9.37 38.12
N ARG A 20 -20.46 -8.99 39.25
CA ARG A 20 -19.26 -8.15 39.26
C ARG A 20 -18.10 -8.79 38.50
N SER A 21 -17.89 -10.09 38.68
CA SER A 21 -16.83 -10.84 37.99
C SER A 21 -17.08 -10.89 36.47
N PHE A 22 -18.33 -11.09 36.06
CA PHE A 22 -18.75 -11.04 34.67
C PHE A 22 -18.49 -9.65 34.04
N LEU A 23 -18.94 -8.57 34.70
CA LEU A 23 -18.71 -7.20 34.21
C LEU A 23 -17.21 -6.85 34.13
N LEU A 24 -16.42 -7.25 35.11
CA LEU A 24 -14.97 -7.06 35.08
C LEU A 24 -14.32 -7.84 33.93
N GLY A 25 -14.80 -9.05 33.65
CA GLY A 25 -14.39 -9.84 32.49
C GLY A 25 -14.69 -9.13 31.17
N LEU A 26 -15.92 -8.64 31.00
CA LEU A 26 -16.29 -7.85 29.80
C LEU A 26 -15.44 -6.59 29.65
N TYR A 27 -15.20 -5.86 30.74
CA TYR A 27 -14.37 -4.66 30.74
C TYR A 27 -12.94 -4.97 30.28
N ASN A 28 -12.32 -6.02 30.82
CA ASN A 28 -10.96 -6.40 30.45
C ASN A 28 -10.89 -6.89 29.00
N ASN A 29 -11.84 -7.70 28.54
CA ASN A 29 -11.86 -8.15 27.14
C ASN A 29 -11.99 -6.97 26.16
N TYR A 30 -12.82 -5.98 26.49
CA TYR A 30 -12.96 -4.78 25.66
C TYR A 30 -11.70 -3.93 25.66
N LYS A 31 -11.07 -3.75 26.83
CA LYS A 31 -9.79 -3.05 26.98
C LYS A 31 -8.69 -3.72 26.14
N ASP A 32 -8.57 -5.05 26.19
CA ASP A 32 -7.59 -5.79 25.39
C ASP A 32 -7.86 -5.61 23.89
N SER A 33 -9.12 -5.68 23.47
CA SER A 33 -9.49 -5.38 22.09
C SER A 33 -9.14 -3.95 21.66
N LEU A 34 -9.26 -2.95 22.54
CA LEU A 34 -8.88 -1.58 22.23
C LEU A 34 -7.36 -1.41 22.10
N ILE A 35 -6.59 -2.06 22.99
CA ILE A 35 -5.12 -2.07 22.92
C ILE A 35 -4.65 -2.63 21.58
N ASP A 36 -5.22 -3.74 21.13
CA ASP A 36 -4.89 -4.32 19.83
C ASP A 36 -5.16 -3.34 18.68
N LYS A 37 -6.29 -2.63 18.69
CA LYS A 37 -6.61 -1.63 17.66
C LYS A 37 -5.63 -0.45 17.69
N LEU A 38 -5.31 0.06 18.87
CA LEU A 38 -4.33 1.14 19.03
C LEU A 38 -2.94 0.72 18.57
N PHE A 39 -2.54 -0.52 18.82
CA PHE A 39 -1.29 -1.07 18.28
C PHE A 39 -1.26 -0.98 16.75
N TYR A 40 -2.30 -1.46 16.06
CA TYR A 40 -2.38 -1.34 14.60
C TYR A 40 -2.44 0.12 14.12
N GLU A 41 -3.08 1.02 14.87
CA GLU A 41 -3.12 2.45 14.55
C GLU A 41 -1.73 3.08 14.65
N THR A 42 -0.92 2.74 15.66
CA THR A 42 0.47 3.21 15.77
C THR A 42 1.37 2.66 14.66
N LEU A 43 1.14 1.42 14.20
CA LEU A 43 1.84 0.87 13.04
C LEU A 43 1.45 1.58 11.75
N ALA A 44 0.17 1.88 11.56
CA ALA A 44 -0.32 2.66 10.42
C ALA A 44 0.25 4.10 10.45
N TYR A 45 0.31 4.72 11.63
CA TYR A 45 0.98 6.00 11.84
C TYR A 45 2.45 5.92 11.40
N ARG A 46 3.22 4.95 11.92
CA ARG A 46 4.64 4.79 11.58
C ARG A 46 4.85 4.57 10.09
N TYR A 47 4.00 3.78 9.45
CA TYR A 47 4.03 3.58 8.00
C TYR A 47 3.79 4.88 7.23
N ARG A 48 2.80 5.67 7.66
CA ARG A 48 2.44 6.92 7.00
C ARG A 48 3.40 8.06 7.29
N THR A 49 4.03 8.11 8.46
CA THR A 49 4.84 9.26 8.89
C THR A 49 6.34 9.02 8.87
N LEU A 50 6.75 7.74 8.84
CA LEU A 50 8.11 7.26 9.08
C LEU A 50 8.65 7.67 10.46
N GLN A 51 7.76 7.89 11.43
CA GLN A 51 8.09 8.29 12.80
C GLN A 51 7.50 7.30 13.80
N ASP A 52 8.24 7.00 14.85
CA ASP A 52 7.72 6.23 15.97
C ASP A 52 6.78 7.12 16.80
N PHE A 53 5.64 6.56 17.22
CA PHE A 53 4.74 7.23 18.13
C PHE A 53 5.29 7.10 19.57
N SER A 54 5.98 8.12 20.05
CA SER A 54 6.69 8.10 21.34
C SER A 54 5.80 8.43 22.55
N LYS A 55 4.55 8.85 22.33
CA LYS A 55 3.57 9.19 23.36
C LYS A 55 2.80 7.95 23.86
N ILE A 56 3.50 6.85 24.08
CA ILE A 56 2.89 5.61 24.58
C ILE A 56 2.49 5.80 26.05
N LEU A 57 1.32 5.30 26.43
CA LEU A 57 0.83 5.32 27.81
C LEU A 57 1.85 4.69 28.76
N GLN A 58 2.29 5.44 29.77
CA GLN A 58 3.27 4.99 30.76
C GLN A 58 2.64 4.15 31.89
N SER A 59 1.31 4.10 32.01
CA SER A 59 0.62 3.32 33.03
C SER A 59 -0.83 3.00 32.65
N GLY A 60 -1.41 2.03 33.36
CA GLY A 60 -2.84 1.99 33.69
C GLY A 60 -3.83 1.49 32.64
N HIS A 61 -3.57 1.59 31.33
CA HIS A 61 -4.45 1.15 30.21
C HIS A 61 -5.97 1.22 30.46
N THR A 62 -6.46 2.20 31.22
CA THR A 62 -7.90 2.38 31.41
C THR A 62 -8.51 2.75 30.06
N ILE A 63 -9.78 2.44 29.83
CA ILE A 63 -10.47 2.83 28.58
C ILE A 63 -10.37 4.35 28.33
N ALA A 64 -10.38 5.17 29.39
CA ALA A 64 -10.21 6.62 29.28
C ALA A 64 -8.81 7.00 28.78
N GLU A 65 -7.75 6.40 29.33
CA GLU A 65 -6.38 6.62 28.87
C GLU A 65 -6.17 6.15 27.42
N LEU A 66 -6.75 5.00 27.04
CA LEU A 66 -6.72 4.50 25.66
C LEU A 66 -7.43 5.46 24.69
N SER A 67 -8.53 6.07 25.10
CA SER A 67 -9.23 7.08 24.30
C SER A 67 -8.41 8.37 24.13
N VAL A 68 -7.71 8.82 25.18
CA VAL A 68 -6.78 9.96 25.09
C VAL A 68 -5.64 9.64 24.12
N MET A 69 -5.07 8.43 24.18
CA MET A 69 -4.02 7.99 23.26
C MET A 69 -4.50 8.02 21.81
N GLN A 70 -5.70 7.51 21.54
CA GLN A 70 -6.30 7.57 20.21
C GLN A 70 -6.40 9.02 19.69
N GLY A 71 -6.89 9.93 20.53
CA GLY A 71 -7.01 11.35 20.18
C GLY A 71 -5.66 12.00 19.85
N GLN A 72 -4.59 11.61 20.55
CA GLN A 72 -3.24 12.08 20.27
C GLN A 72 -2.69 11.53 18.95
N ILE A 73 -2.90 10.25 18.65
CA ILE A 73 -2.51 9.66 17.37
C ILE A 73 -3.22 10.39 16.23
N LEU A 74 -4.53 10.58 16.34
CA LEU A 74 -5.33 11.27 15.34
C LEU A 74 -4.84 12.71 15.10
N GLN A 75 -4.57 13.46 16.17
CA GLN A 75 -4.06 14.83 16.04
C GLN A 75 -2.68 14.85 15.37
N ASP A 76 -1.77 13.96 15.76
CA ASP A 76 -0.43 13.88 15.15
C ASP A 76 -0.50 13.47 13.65
N VAL A 77 -1.47 12.63 13.26
CA VAL A 77 -1.75 12.32 11.85
C VAL A 77 -2.23 13.56 11.11
N ILE A 78 -3.23 14.29 11.66
CA ILE A 78 -3.76 15.51 11.04
C ILE A 78 -2.66 16.55 10.84
N ASP A 79 -1.83 16.77 11.86
CA ASP A 79 -0.71 17.72 11.80
C ASP A 79 0.33 17.29 10.77
N TYR A 80 0.59 15.98 10.67
CA TYR A 80 1.45 15.42 9.63
C TYR A 80 0.87 15.65 8.23
N GLU A 81 -0.40 15.33 7.99
CA GLU A 81 -1.06 15.49 6.68
C GLU A 81 -1.09 16.97 6.26
N ASN A 82 -1.43 17.88 7.17
CA ASN A 82 -1.44 19.32 6.91
C ASN A 82 -0.06 19.82 6.48
N ARG A 83 1.01 19.32 7.11
CA ARG A 83 2.39 19.65 6.72
C ARG A 83 2.75 19.08 5.36
N VAL A 84 2.47 17.79 5.15
CA VAL A 84 2.93 17.05 3.98
C VAL A 84 2.15 17.39 2.71
N THR A 85 0.87 17.74 2.82
CA THR A 85 0.04 18.21 1.69
C THR A 85 0.67 19.40 0.96
N SER A 86 1.45 20.24 1.66
CA SER A 86 2.14 21.40 1.05
C SER A 86 3.37 21.04 0.22
N ILE A 87 3.95 19.85 0.42
CA ILE A 87 5.21 19.41 -0.21
C ILE A 87 5.06 18.16 -1.09
N GLU A 88 3.96 17.42 -0.98
CA GLU A 88 3.65 16.28 -1.84
C GLU A 88 3.52 16.72 -3.30
N GLN A 89 4.23 16.01 -4.18
CA GLN A 89 4.20 16.23 -5.61
C GLN A 89 3.43 15.08 -6.27
N PRO A 90 2.33 15.37 -6.99
CA PRO A 90 1.69 14.37 -7.81
C PRO A 90 2.59 14.02 -8.99
N PHE A 91 2.64 12.75 -9.36
CA PHE A 91 3.29 12.28 -10.57
C PHE A 91 2.32 11.43 -11.39
N LYS A 92 2.51 11.48 -12.70
CA LYS A 92 1.72 10.70 -13.65
C LYS A 92 2.70 9.91 -14.52
N ASN A 93 2.48 8.60 -14.58
CA ASN A 93 3.14 7.69 -15.50
C ASN A 93 4.67 7.65 -15.37
N LEU A 94 5.19 7.42 -14.16
CA LEU A 94 6.59 7.05 -13.99
C LEU A 94 6.79 5.61 -14.48
N ILE A 95 7.62 5.45 -15.51
CA ILE A 95 7.73 4.20 -16.28
C ILE A 95 8.83 3.32 -15.73
N THR A 96 8.50 2.05 -15.48
CA THR A 96 9.43 0.98 -15.14
C THR A 96 9.36 -0.12 -16.19
N HIS A 97 10.42 -0.94 -16.25
CA HIS A 97 10.54 -2.05 -17.19
C HIS A 97 10.69 -3.38 -16.43
N PRO A 98 9.60 -3.99 -15.94
CA PRO A 98 9.63 -5.22 -15.14
C PRO A 98 10.52 -6.34 -15.67
N MET A 99 10.59 -6.53 -17.00
CA MET A 99 11.44 -7.58 -17.59
C MET A 99 12.94 -7.33 -17.41
N LYS A 100 13.40 -6.10 -17.18
CA LYS A 100 14.81 -5.79 -16.87
C LYS A 100 15.18 -6.17 -15.43
N CYS A 101 14.19 -6.24 -14.54
CA CYS A 101 14.36 -6.54 -13.12
C CYS A 101 13.94 -7.98 -12.76
N ALA A 102 13.43 -8.74 -13.73
CA ALA A 102 12.98 -10.12 -13.55
C ALA A 102 14.12 -11.13 -13.82
N SER A 103 14.01 -12.32 -13.23
CA SER A 103 14.90 -13.44 -13.57
C SER A 103 14.59 -14.01 -14.95
N THR A 104 15.58 -14.63 -15.58
CA THR A 104 15.43 -15.27 -16.90
C THR A 104 14.34 -16.34 -16.90
N ASP A 105 14.25 -17.12 -15.82
CA ASP A 105 13.22 -18.14 -15.64
C ASP A 105 11.82 -17.54 -15.54
N SER A 106 11.68 -16.41 -14.85
CA SER A 106 10.38 -15.75 -14.74
C SER A 106 9.93 -15.15 -16.07
N ILE A 107 10.84 -14.57 -16.84
CA ILE A 107 10.55 -14.09 -18.21
C ILE A 107 10.14 -15.26 -19.10
N ALA A 108 10.87 -16.38 -19.04
CA ALA A 108 10.57 -17.58 -19.81
C ALA A 108 9.19 -18.19 -19.43
N ALA A 109 8.84 -18.15 -18.15
CA ALA A 109 7.52 -18.56 -17.66
C ALA A 109 6.42 -17.62 -18.19
N PHE A 110 6.61 -16.31 -18.09
CA PHE A 110 5.65 -15.32 -18.56
C PHE A 110 5.36 -15.44 -20.07
N ARG A 111 6.39 -15.64 -20.90
CA ARG A 111 6.24 -15.87 -22.35
C ARG A 111 5.45 -17.14 -22.69
N LYS A 112 5.32 -18.07 -21.75
CA LYS A 112 4.51 -19.29 -21.86
C LYS A 112 3.13 -19.16 -21.20
N GLY A 113 2.71 -17.94 -20.84
CA GLY A 113 1.44 -17.68 -20.14
C GLY A 113 1.50 -17.82 -18.61
N GLY A 114 2.70 -17.95 -18.05
CA GLY A 114 2.93 -18.00 -16.60
C GLY A 114 2.98 -16.61 -15.95
N VAL A 115 3.56 -16.54 -14.75
CA VAL A 115 3.66 -15.31 -13.95
C VAL A 115 5.04 -14.67 -14.10
N LEU A 116 5.07 -13.36 -14.34
CA LEU A 116 6.26 -12.53 -14.26
C LEU A 116 6.44 -12.02 -12.83
N PHE A 117 7.50 -12.45 -12.15
CA PHE A 117 7.95 -11.96 -10.85
C PHE A 117 9.12 -11.00 -11.04
N PHE A 118 9.05 -9.86 -10.38
CA PHE A 118 10.08 -8.82 -10.46
C PHE A 118 10.12 -8.01 -9.16
N HIS A 119 11.28 -7.43 -8.88
CA HIS A 119 11.48 -6.53 -7.75
C HIS A 119 11.87 -5.16 -8.28
N ILE A 120 11.17 -4.10 -7.84
CA ILE A 120 11.57 -2.74 -8.16
C ILE A 120 12.48 -2.24 -7.03
N PRO A 121 13.77 -2.00 -7.29
CA PRO A 121 14.69 -1.55 -6.27
C PRO A 121 14.50 -0.05 -5.96
N THR A 122 14.96 0.39 -4.79
CA THR A 122 14.86 1.80 -4.36
C THR A 122 15.67 2.78 -5.21
N ASN A 123 16.56 2.28 -6.07
CA ASN A 123 17.38 3.06 -6.98
C ASN A 123 16.83 3.09 -8.42
N GLU A 124 15.61 2.61 -8.64
CA GLU A 124 14.93 2.67 -9.93
C GLU A 124 14.89 4.12 -10.45
N ALA A 125 15.37 4.32 -11.68
CA ALA A 125 15.59 5.63 -12.28
C ALA A 125 14.29 6.44 -12.38
N ALA A 126 13.18 5.76 -12.64
CA ALA A 126 11.85 6.36 -12.76
C ALA A 126 11.42 7.17 -11.53
N PHE A 127 11.93 6.84 -10.35
CA PHE A 127 11.53 7.44 -9.07
C PHE A 127 12.59 8.35 -8.45
N GLN A 128 13.68 8.64 -9.16
CA GLN A 128 14.76 9.47 -8.64
C GLN A 128 14.27 10.85 -8.19
N GLY A 129 14.74 11.29 -7.02
CA GLY A 129 14.39 12.60 -6.45
C GLY A 129 13.06 12.62 -5.69
N LEU A 130 12.31 11.51 -5.67
CA LEU A 130 11.13 11.32 -4.84
C LEU A 130 11.37 10.28 -3.75
N ALA A 131 10.81 10.56 -2.57
CA ALA A 131 10.78 9.69 -1.40
C ALA A 131 9.33 9.54 -0.94
N GLN A 132 9.11 8.60 -0.02
CA GLN A 132 7.79 8.33 0.55
C GLN A 132 6.68 8.23 -0.52
N LEU A 133 6.95 7.45 -1.56
CA LEU A 133 6.08 7.29 -2.72
C LEU A 133 4.79 6.56 -2.34
N GLN A 134 3.68 7.05 -2.89
CA GLN A 134 2.34 6.52 -2.68
C GLN A 134 1.70 6.31 -4.04
N LEU A 135 1.74 5.07 -4.51
CA LEU A 135 1.11 4.70 -5.77
C LEU A 135 -0.40 4.65 -5.58
N THR A 136 -1.13 5.27 -6.50
CA THR A 136 -2.59 5.23 -6.56
C THR A 136 -3.08 4.55 -7.82
N LYS A 137 -2.28 4.58 -8.89
CA LYS A 137 -2.66 4.05 -10.19
C LYS A 137 -1.48 3.37 -10.90
N PHE A 138 -1.81 2.49 -11.83
CA PHE A 138 -0.86 1.90 -12.76
C PHE A 138 -1.45 1.77 -14.16
N THR A 139 -0.56 1.69 -15.15
CA THR A 139 -0.85 1.39 -16.55
C THR A 139 0.11 0.30 -17.00
N VAL A 140 -0.32 -0.54 -17.95
CA VAL A 140 0.50 -1.60 -18.50
C VAL A 140 0.43 -1.56 -20.02
N SER A 141 1.58 -1.70 -20.66
CA SER A 141 1.72 -1.99 -22.08
C SER A 141 2.63 -3.21 -22.24
N ILE A 142 2.28 -4.09 -23.17
CA ILE A 142 3.03 -5.32 -23.45
C ILE A 142 3.35 -5.35 -24.95
N PRO A 143 4.42 -4.65 -25.38
CA PRO A 143 4.81 -4.62 -26.77
C PRO A 143 5.12 -6.02 -27.31
N GLY A 144 4.65 -6.31 -28.53
CA GLY A 144 4.89 -7.59 -29.20
C GLY A 144 3.91 -8.70 -28.82
N VAL A 145 2.87 -8.41 -28.03
CA VAL A 145 1.74 -9.33 -27.83
C VAL A 145 1.04 -9.62 -29.17
N ARG A 146 0.68 -10.87 -29.39
CA ARG A 146 -0.05 -11.32 -30.58
C ARG A 146 -1.41 -11.88 -30.19
N PHE A 147 -2.35 -11.85 -31.13
CA PHE A 147 -3.71 -12.35 -30.92
C PHE A 147 -4.07 -13.35 -32.01
N GLN A 148 -4.65 -14.47 -31.58
CA GLN A 148 -5.27 -15.46 -32.46
C GLN A 148 -6.79 -15.23 -32.58
N SER A 149 -7.35 -14.39 -31.71
CA SER A 149 -8.76 -14.00 -31.69
C SER A 149 -8.99 -12.62 -32.31
N ASP A 150 -10.20 -12.38 -32.80
CA ASP A 150 -10.62 -11.05 -33.30
C ASP A 150 -10.67 -9.99 -32.20
N SER A 151 -10.94 -10.41 -30.95
CA SER A 151 -10.83 -9.52 -29.79
C SER A 151 -9.35 -9.36 -29.41
N LYS A 152 -8.79 -8.17 -29.66
CA LYS A 152 -7.41 -7.79 -29.34
C LYS A 152 -7.31 -7.18 -27.94
N THR A 153 -7.94 -7.83 -26.99
CA THR A 153 -8.04 -7.37 -25.60
C THR A 153 -6.97 -8.04 -24.75
N VAL A 154 -6.36 -7.28 -23.85
CA VAL A 154 -5.42 -7.77 -22.85
C VAL A 154 -5.95 -7.44 -21.46
N PHE A 155 -6.02 -8.45 -20.60
CA PHE A 155 -6.37 -8.33 -19.19
C PHE A 155 -5.17 -8.73 -18.34
N VAL A 156 -4.66 -7.78 -17.55
CA VAL A 156 -3.50 -7.95 -16.70
C VAL A 156 -3.94 -7.94 -15.24
N ARG A 157 -3.40 -8.88 -14.46
CA ARG A 157 -3.44 -8.87 -13.00
C ARG A 157 -2.06 -8.52 -12.48
N LEU A 158 -1.97 -7.46 -11.68
CA LEU A 158 -0.76 -7.00 -11.00
C LEU A 158 -0.94 -7.20 -9.49
N LYS A 159 0.08 -7.75 -8.83
CA LYS A 159 0.05 -8.01 -7.39
C LYS A 159 1.32 -7.50 -6.72
N CYS A 160 1.17 -6.64 -5.72
CA CYS A 160 2.20 -6.31 -4.75
C CYS A 160 2.17 -7.35 -3.62
N HIS A 161 3.31 -7.96 -3.30
CA HIS A 161 3.41 -9.00 -2.27
C HIS A 161 3.51 -8.46 -0.85
N GLY A 162 3.70 -7.16 -0.70
CA GLY A 162 3.57 -6.45 0.58
C GLY A 162 4.85 -6.31 1.39
N ASP A 163 5.99 -6.85 0.95
CA ASP A 163 7.31 -6.49 1.48
C ASP A 163 7.84 -5.26 0.74
N CYS A 164 7.76 -4.11 1.42
CA CYS A 164 7.90 -2.79 0.82
C CYS A 164 9.00 -1.99 1.52
N SER A 165 9.83 -1.32 0.72
CA SER A 165 10.80 -0.34 1.18
C SER A 165 10.26 1.08 1.01
N VAL A 166 10.49 1.96 1.97
CA VAL A 166 10.11 3.37 1.91
C VAL A 166 11.32 4.23 2.21
N VAL A 167 11.68 5.11 1.27
CA VAL A 167 12.79 6.04 1.44
C VAL A 167 12.35 7.24 2.28
N ASP A 168 13.18 7.65 3.22
CA ASP A 168 12.99 8.86 4.02
C ASP A 168 13.23 10.14 3.18
N PRO A 169 12.27 11.08 3.10
CA PRO A 169 12.47 12.36 2.40
C PRO A 169 13.58 13.24 3.02
N LYS A 170 13.95 13.00 4.28
CA LYS A 170 15.03 13.70 4.98
C LYS A 170 16.40 13.04 4.81
N SER A 171 16.45 11.81 4.30
CA SER A 171 17.70 11.06 4.18
C SER A 171 17.61 10.02 3.06
N SER A 172 18.39 10.22 2.01
CA SER A 172 18.47 9.29 0.87
C SER A 172 19.06 7.91 1.22
N SER A 173 19.73 7.80 2.37
CA SER A 173 20.31 6.55 2.85
C SER A 173 19.43 5.81 3.86
N THR A 174 18.39 6.46 4.40
CA THR A 174 17.48 5.85 5.36
C THR A 174 16.33 5.19 4.62
N ILE A 175 16.28 3.86 4.70
CA ILE A 175 15.23 3.04 4.11
C ILE A 175 14.50 2.34 5.25
N PHE A 176 13.18 2.52 5.29
CA PHE A 176 12.30 1.80 6.20
C PHE A 176 11.72 0.58 5.48
N HIS A 177 11.63 -0.53 6.19
CA HIS A 177 11.02 -1.76 5.68
C HIS A 177 9.69 -2.01 6.37
N PHE A 178 8.67 -2.33 5.60
CA PHE A 178 7.33 -2.59 6.08
C PHE A 178 6.71 -3.79 5.38
N THR A 179 5.87 -4.51 6.11
CA THR A 179 5.09 -5.62 5.59
C THR A 179 3.61 -5.31 5.65
N HIS A 180 2.86 -5.60 4.59
CA HIS A 180 1.40 -5.55 4.57
C HIS A 180 0.81 -6.75 3.81
N ASN A 181 -0.50 -6.95 3.92
CA ASN A 181 -1.18 -7.97 3.13
C ASN A 181 -1.03 -7.69 1.63
N PRO A 182 -0.89 -8.72 0.78
CA PRO A 182 -0.77 -8.52 -0.66
C PRO A 182 -1.93 -7.71 -1.23
N ILE A 183 -1.61 -6.80 -2.15
CA ILE A 183 -2.59 -5.97 -2.87
C ILE A 183 -2.60 -6.43 -4.32
N GLU A 184 -3.78 -6.73 -4.84
CA GLU A 184 -4.00 -7.15 -6.22
C GLU A 184 -4.87 -6.13 -6.93
N ALA A 185 -4.51 -5.80 -8.16
CA ALA A 185 -5.27 -4.90 -9.02
C ALA A 185 -5.27 -5.42 -10.47
N ALA A 186 -6.33 -5.08 -11.19
CA ALA A 186 -6.51 -5.45 -12.59
C ALA A 186 -6.35 -4.24 -13.51
N TYR A 187 -5.89 -4.47 -14.73
CA TYR A 187 -5.84 -3.48 -15.81
C TYR A 187 -6.25 -4.14 -17.13
N LYS A 188 -7.10 -3.45 -17.90
CA LYS A 188 -7.63 -3.96 -19.16
C LYS A 188 -7.48 -2.89 -20.24
N TYR A 189 -6.94 -3.30 -21.38
CA TYR A 189 -6.81 -2.46 -22.57
C TYR A 189 -7.07 -3.28 -23.84
N GLU A 190 -7.32 -2.61 -24.95
CA GLU A 190 -7.44 -3.21 -26.28
C GLU A 190 -6.39 -2.60 -27.22
N ILE A 191 -6.00 -3.36 -28.25
CA ILE A 191 -5.12 -2.89 -29.31
C ILE A 191 -5.95 -2.65 -30.57
N ILE A 192 -6.03 -1.38 -30.98
CA ILE A 192 -6.73 -0.93 -32.19
C ILE A 192 -5.69 -0.81 -33.30
N GLU A 193 -5.82 -1.61 -34.35
CA GLU A 193 -4.99 -1.49 -35.54
C GLU A 193 -5.65 -0.57 -36.56
N HIS A 194 -4.91 0.44 -36.99
CA HIS A 194 -5.29 1.36 -38.04
C HIS A 194 -4.79 0.82 -39.40
N GLY A 195 -5.56 1.07 -40.46
CA GLY A 195 -5.24 0.58 -41.82
C GLY A 195 -3.93 1.11 -42.43
N ASN A 196 -3.22 2.01 -41.74
CA ASN A 196 -1.89 2.50 -42.08
C ASN A 196 -0.76 1.69 -41.41
N GLY A 197 -1.07 0.57 -40.74
CA GLY A 197 -0.11 -0.28 -40.05
C GLY A 197 0.28 0.20 -38.65
N HIS A 198 -0.34 1.28 -38.14
CA HIS A 198 -0.16 1.71 -36.75
C HIS A 198 -1.14 0.98 -35.83
N SER A 199 -0.67 0.58 -34.65
CA SER A 199 -1.51 0.05 -33.58
C SER A 199 -1.51 1.00 -32.39
N GLU A 200 -2.67 1.31 -31.84
CA GLU A 200 -2.85 2.11 -30.64
C GLU A 200 -3.40 1.26 -29.50
N GLU A 201 -2.91 1.48 -28.28
CA GLU A 201 -3.49 0.89 -27.08
C GLU A 201 -4.60 1.78 -26.54
N HIS A 202 -5.81 1.25 -26.42
CA HIS A 202 -6.95 1.94 -25.85
C HIS A 202 -7.31 1.35 -24.49
N TYR A 203 -7.26 2.20 -23.45
CA TYR A 203 -7.64 1.82 -22.09
C TYR A 203 -9.13 1.46 -22.01
N LEU A 204 -9.43 0.35 -21.34
CA LEU A 204 -10.81 -0.10 -21.12
C LEU A 204 -11.24 0.02 -19.65
N ALA A 205 -10.45 -0.52 -18.72
CA ALA A 205 -10.82 -0.57 -17.30
C ALA A 205 -9.65 -0.85 -16.36
N GLY A 206 -9.85 -0.55 -15.07
CA GLY A 206 -8.92 -0.90 -13.99
C GLY A 206 -7.81 0.13 -13.78
N GLY A 207 -6.65 -0.33 -13.33
CA GLY A 207 -5.49 0.53 -13.10
C GLY A 207 -5.49 1.25 -11.75
N ALA A 208 -6.50 1.07 -10.90
CA ALA A 208 -6.50 1.61 -9.55
C ALA A 208 -5.78 0.66 -8.58
N LEU A 209 -4.82 1.17 -7.80
CA LEU A 209 -4.12 0.43 -6.73
C LEU A 209 -4.74 0.67 -5.35
N VAL A 210 -5.57 1.70 -5.24
CA VAL A 210 -6.31 2.07 -4.05
C VAL A 210 -7.79 2.23 -4.42
N ASN A 211 -8.70 1.88 -3.52
CA ASN A 211 -10.12 2.17 -3.72
C ASN A 211 -10.31 3.69 -3.67
N THR A 212 -10.68 4.29 -4.80
CA THR A 212 -10.94 5.74 -4.94
C THR A 212 -12.42 6.07 -4.76
N GLU A 213 -13.23 5.18 -4.18
CA GLU A 213 -14.60 5.55 -3.80
C GLU A 213 -14.51 6.57 -2.66
N ASP A 214 -14.99 7.80 -2.92
CA ASP A 214 -15.09 8.87 -1.94
C ASP A 214 -16.00 8.41 -0.78
N GLY A 215 -15.38 8.02 0.33
CA GLY A 215 -16.10 7.55 1.51
C GLY A 215 -15.18 7.06 2.63
N PRO A 216 -15.70 6.85 3.84
CA PRO A 216 -14.95 6.40 5.02
C PRO A 216 -14.30 4.99 4.89
N GLY A 217 -14.43 4.34 3.73
CA GLY A 217 -13.79 3.07 3.37
C GLY A 217 -12.53 3.21 2.50
N GLN A 218 -12.02 4.43 2.29
CA GLN A 218 -10.82 4.65 1.49
C GLN A 218 -9.60 3.95 2.11
N LYS A 219 -9.17 2.86 1.49
CA LYS A 219 -7.91 2.19 1.83
C LYS A 219 -6.75 3.00 1.24
N SER A 220 -6.36 4.08 1.92
CA SER A 220 -5.19 4.89 1.58
C SER A 220 -3.91 4.25 2.13
N ILE A 221 -3.71 2.95 1.89
CA ILE A 221 -2.41 2.36 2.18
C ILE A 221 -1.48 2.91 1.10
N SER A 222 -0.50 3.68 1.55
CA SER A 222 0.54 4.27 0.69
C SER A 222 1.36 3.16 0.04
N LEU A 223 0.95 2.66 -1.12
CA LEU A 223 1.66 1.56 -1.75
C LEU A 223 3.01 2.07 -2.28
N SER A 224 4.12 1.61 -1.71
CA SER A 224 5.44 1.91 -2.24
C SER A 224 5.67 1.13 -3.55
N PRO A 225 6.29 1.72 -4.58
CA PRO A 225 6.74 0.97 -5.76
C PRO A 225 7.85 -0.02 -5.41
N PHE A 226 8.63 0.24 -4.36
CA PHE A 226 9.83 -0.52 -4.03
C PHE A 226 9.50 -1.80 -3.28
N CYS A 227 8.99 -2.78 -4.00
CA CYS A 227 8.58 -4.06 -3.45
C CYS A 227 8.67 -5.18 -4.49
N THR A 228 8.35 -6.39 -4.05
CA THR A 228 8.19 -7.53 -4.94
C THR A 228 6.81 -7.51 -5.56
N TRP A 229 6.77 -7.57 -6.88
CA TRP A 229 5.58 -7.59 -7.70
C TRP A 229 5.45 -8.91 -8.47
N SER A 230 4.22 -9.24 -8.83
CA SER A 230 3.94 -10.25 -9.83
C SER A 230 2.88 -9.78 -10.82
N MET A 231 3.04 -10.19 -12.06
CA MET A 231 2.14 -9.88 -13.16
C MET A 231 1.75 -11.16 -13.90
N SER A 232 0.46 -11.30 -14.20
CA SER A 232 -0.07 -12.44 -14.95
C SER A 232 -1.18 -12.00 -15.89
N LEU A 233 -1.38 -12.75 -16.97
CA LEU A 233 -2.53 -12.63 -17.87
C LEU A 233 -3.37 -13.90 -17.73
N PRO A 234 -4.39 -13.92 -16.85
CA PRO A 234 -5.23 -15.11 -16.64
C PRO A 234 -5.87 -15.58 -17.94
N SER A 235 -5.73 -16.87 -18.25
CA SER A 235 -6.16 -17.44 -19.54
C SER A 235 -7.66 -17.28 -19.82
N GLU A 236 -8.48 -17.26 -18.77
CA GLU A 236 -9.93 -17.11 -18.85
C GLU A 236 -10.37 -15.73 -19.39
N TYR A 237 -9.50 -14.72 -19.32
CA TYR A 237 -9.74 -13.36 -19.82
C TYR A 237 -8.85 -12.96 -20.99
N ASN A 238 -7.92 -13.85 -21.38
CA ASN A 238 -6.89 -13.60 -22.40
C ASN A 238 -6.86 -14.73 -23.45
N THR A 239 -8.02 -15.29 -23.79
CA THR A 239 -8.13 -16.35 -24.80
C THR A 239 -7.53 -15.89 -26.13
N GLY A 240 -6.58 -16.65 -26.67
CA GLY A 240 -5.92 -16.34 -27.95
C GLY A 240 -4.78 -15.33 -27.84
N VAL A 241 -4.43 -14.84 -26.65
CA VAL A 241 -3.24 -14.00 -26.43
C VAL A 241 -1.98 -14.85 -26.46
N ASP A 242 -1.01 -14.48 -27.30
CA ASP A 242 0.32 -15.09 -27.41
C ASP A 242 1.40 -14.11 -26.95
N LEU A 243 2.16 -14.53 -25.93
CA LEU A 243 3.24 -13.76 -25.30
C LEU A 243 4.64 -14.21 -25.77
N SER A 244 4.74 -15.17 -26.69
CA SER A 244 6.01 -15.80 -27.06
C SER A 244 7.06 -14.81 -27.62
N GLN A 245 6.61 -13.70 -28.20
CA GLN A 245 7.46 -12.67 -28.81
C GLN A 245 7.62 -11.41 -27.95
N VAL A 246 7.07 -11.39 -26.74
CA VAL A 246 7.15 -10.22 -25.85
C VAL A 246 8.59 -10.03 -25.37
N SER A 247 9.18 -8.90 -25.71
CA SER A 247 10.56 -8.54 -25.33
C SER A 247 10.64 -7.65 -24.09
N ASP A 248 9.57 -6.95 -23.76
CA ASP A 248 9.50 -6.05 -22.62
C ASP A 248 8.08 -5.94 -22.06
N VAL A 249 7.97 -5.47 -20.83
CA VAL A 249 6.72 -5.01 -20.22
C VAL A 249 6.96 -3.58 -19.79
N ILE A 250 6.05 -2.68 -20.13
CA ILE A 250 6.12 -1.27 -19.75
C ILE A 250 5.06 -1.06 -18.67
N LEU A 251 5.52 -0.76 -17.45
CA LEU A 251 4.65 -0.55 -16.29
C LEU A 251 4.77 0.90 -15.84
N GLY A 252 3.73 1.67 -16.07
CA GLY A 252 3.62 3.06 -15.64
C GLY A 252 2.93 3.18 -14.31
N PHE A 253 3.41 4.05 -13.42
CA PHE A 253 2.79 4.33 -12.14
C PHE A 253 2.35 5.79 -12.00
N GLY A 254 1.20 5.99 -11.33
CA GLY A 254 0.69 7.29 -10.93
C GLY A 254 0.48 7.35 -9.43
N GLY A 255 0.69 8.53 -8.84
CA GLY A 255 0.69 8.66 -7.39
C GLY A 255 1.16 10.01 -6.90
N LYS A 256 1.59 10.04 -5.64
CA LYS A 256 2.22 11.20 -5.01
C LYS A 256 3.49 10.78 -4.27
N GLY A 257 4.45 11.69 -4.18
CA GLY A 257 5.69 11.49 -3.45
C GLY A 257 6.19 12.79 -2.86
N VAL A 258 7.11 12.70 -1.91
CA VAL A 258 7.75 13.87 -1.29
C VAL A 258 9.12 14.05 -1.94
N PRO A 259 9.49 15.26 -2.39
CA PRO A 259 10.84 15.51 -2.89
C PRO A 259 11.88 15.20 -1.83
N ILE A 260 12.98 14.55 -2.21
CA ILE A 260 14.14 14.52 -1.32
C ILE A 260 14.66 15.95 -1.15
N SER A 261 14.85 16.30 0.12
CA SER A 261 15.33 17.61 0.55
C SER A 261 16.62 18.00 -0.18
N ALA A 262 16.72 19.28 -0.55
CA ALA A 262 17.76 19.81 -1.43
C ALA A 262 19.18 19.56 -0.90
N GLU A 263 19.35 19.56 0.42
CA GLU A 263 20.60 19.26 1.13
C GLU A 263 21.14 17.84 0.82
N TYR A 264 20.28 16.90 0.45
CA TYR A 264 20.64 15.48 0.23
C TYR A 264 20.60 15.07 -1.25
N ARG A 265 20.20 15.96 -2.16
CA ARG A 265 20.23 15.70 -3.62
C ARG A 265 21.65 15.50 -4.14
N ALA A 266 22.65 16.17 -3.56
CA ALA A 266 24.06 16.03 -3.93
C ALA A 266 24.63 14.64 -3.58
N VAL A 267 24.21 14.06 -2.45
CA VAL A 267 24.61 12.70 -2.02
C VAL A 267 23.93 11.64 -2.89
N TRP A 268 22.68 11.90 -3.32
CA TRP A 268 21.98 11.01 -4.25
C TRP A 268 22.67 11.00 -5.62
N ALA A 269 22.96 12.15 -6.23
CA ALA A 269 23.60 12.19 -7.55
C ALA A 269 25.01 11.58 -7.58
N ALA A 270 25.79 11.77 -6.51
CA ALA A 270 27.18 11.28 -6.44
C ALA A 270 27.30 9.76 -6.25
N LYS A 271 26.28 9.10 -5.67
CA LYS A 271 26.33 7.65 -5.38
C LYS A 271 25.94 6.76 -6.56
N TRP A 272 25.46 7.35 -7.66
CA TRP A 272 24.92 6.61 -8.82
C TRP A 272 25.57 6.99 -10.16
N GLN A 273 26.71 7.68 -10.12
CA GLN A 273 27.60 7.90 -11.28
C GLN A 273 28.88 7.05 -11.22
N ALA A 274 28.98 6.11 -10.26
CA ALA A 274 30.07 5.15 -10.11
C ALA A 274 29.53 3.73 -10.26
#